data_AF-A0A199W987-F1
#
_entry.id   AF-A0A199W987-F1
#
_cell.length_a   1.000
_cell.length_b   1.000
_cell.length_c   1.000
_cell.angle_alpha   90.00
_cell.angle_beta   90.00
_cell.angle_gamma   90.00
#
_symmetry.space_group_name_H-M   'P 1'
#
loop_
_entity.id
_entity.type
_entity.pdbx_description
1 polymer ?
#
loop_
_entity_poly.entity_id
_entity_poly.type
_entity_poly.pdbx_seq_one_letter_code
_entity_poly.pdbx_strand_id
1 'polypeptide(L)'
;MASWNLLYLEITYQVLGWIAFFSWSVSFYPQVILNYKRKSVVGLNFDFLVLNMTKHSSYLIYNAAMFFSPEIQRQYHEKYGAGEMIPVAANDVAFSIHAVALTAFTLFQVVIYERGNQKVSKTCGVITAIVLVSAVVCVILAWPHHSWLWLISFFNTIQVIMTAIKYIPQAFMNFRRKSTVGWSIGNILLDLVGGLLNFGQMSVQSIDQHTLVNFYGNIGKTLLSLEVVFFDVLFIIQHYVLYPVKEDESSPTIASEPIIAPFIKPTDKPQSPDV
;
A
#
# COMPACT_ATOMS: atom_id res chain seq x y z
N MET A 1 4.77 29.53 17.58
CA MET A 1 4.26 28.31 16.94
C MET A 1 3.28 28.74 15.87
N ALA A 2 3.44 28.27 14.65
CA ALA A 2 2.44 28.46 13.61
C ALA A 2 1.12 27.83 14.09
N SER A 3 0.06 28.61 14.11
CA SER A 3 -1.27 28.21 14.54
C SER A 3 -2.25 28.39 13.40
N TRP A 4 -3.35 27.64 13.43
CA TRP A 4 -4.44 27.81 12.49
C TRP A 4 -4.99 29.23 12.51
N ASN A 5 -5.21 29.80 11.33
CA ASN A 5 -5.84 31.10 11.18
C ASN A 5 -7.36 30.99 11.32
N LEU A 6 -7.95 29.90 10.81
CA LEU A 6 -9.39 29.68 10.76
C LEU A 6 -9.77 28.31 11.38
N LEU A 7 -10.54 28.35 12.47
CA LEU A 7 -10.97 27.14 13.21
C LEU A 7 -11.71 26.12 12.32
N TYR A 8 -12.53 26.57 11.37
CA TYR A 8 -13.26 25.64 10.49
C TYR A 8 -12.33 24.90 9.53
N LEU A 9 -11.20 25.50 9.13
CA LEU A 9 -10.18 24.83 8.31
C LEU A 9 -9.42 23.80 9.14
N GLU A 10 -9.08 24.12 10.40
CA GLU A 10 -8.51 23.15 11.34
C GLU A 10 -9.42 21.92 11.52
N ILE A 11 -10.71 22.13 11.77
CA ILE A 11 -11.67 21.03 11.93
C ILE A 11 -11.76 20.20 10.63
N THR A 12 -11.84 20.87 9.48
CA THR A 12 -11.91 20.20 8.18
C THR A 12 -10.66 19.36 7.94
N TYR A 13 -9.47 19.91 8.23
CA TYR A 13 -8.20 19.21 8.14
C TYR A 13 -8.19 17.92 8.98
N GLN A 14 -8.60 18.00 10.24
CA GLN A 14 -8.67 16.85 11.14
C GLN A 14 -9.68 15.80 10.63
N VAL A 15 -10.86 16.23 10.20
CA VAL A 15 -11.91 15.32 9.70
C VAL A 15 -11.44 14.57 8.46
N LEU A 16 -10.91 15.27 7.46
CA LEU A 16 -10.37 14.65 6.24
C LEU A 16 -9.27 13.65 6.59
N GLY A 17 -8.39 14.04 7.51
CA GLY A 17 -7.30 13.22 7.99
C GLY A 17 -7.72 11.90 8.63
N TRP A 18 -8.68 11.96 9.56
CA TRP A 18 -9.15 10.77 10.26
C TRP A 18 -10.00 9.87 9.36
N ILE A 19 -10.79 10.42 8.45
CA ILE A 19 -11.50 9.59 7.47
C ILE A 19 -10.50 8.87 6.56
N ALA A 20 -9.44 9.55 6.08
CA ALA A 20 -8.38 8.92 5.30
C ALA A 20 -7.70 7.77 6.08
N PHE A 21 -7.39 7.99 7.35
CA PHE A 21 -6.87 6.96 8.26
C PHE A 21 -7.78 5.74 8.31
N PHE A 22 -9.09 5.91 8.53
CA PHE A 22 -10.04 4.79 8.63
C PHE A 22 -10.20 4.07 7.29
N SER A 23 -10.34 4.80 6.18
CA SER A 23 -10.46 4.24 4.83
C SER A 23 -9.29 3.31 4.50
N TRP A 24 -8.06 3.76 4.74
CA TRP A 24 -6.88 2.93 4.51
C TRP A 24 -6.75 1.80 5.53
N SER A 25 -7.02 2.05 6.82
CA SER A 25 -6.85 1.03 7.86
C SER A 25 -7.77 -0.17 7.66
N VAL A 26 -9.02 0.06 7.27
CA VAL A 26 -10.00 -1.02 7.02
C VAL A 26 -9.50 -1.99 5.95
N SER A 27 -8.73 -1.52 4.95
CA SER A 27 -8.21 -2.36 3.85
C SER A 27 -7.27 -3.48 4.29
N PHE A 28 -6.65 -3.37 5.48
CA PHE A 28 -5.70 -4.37 6.00
C PHE A 28 -6.40 -5.61 6.58
N TYR A 29 -7.60 -5.43 7.14
CA TYR A 29 -8.30 -6.47 7.91
C TYR A 29 -8.77 -7.68 7.10
N PRO A 30 -9.29 -7.54 5.86
CA PRO A 30 -9.76 -8.69 5.08
C PRO A 30 -8.72 -9.80 4.96
N GLN A 31 -7.46 -9.46 4.68
CA GLN A 31 -6.39 -10.45 4.54
C GLN A 31 -6.06 -11.14 5.87
N VAL A 32 -6.00 -10.36 6.95
CA VAL A 32 -5.69 -10.86 8.30
C VAL A 32 -6.76 -11.87 8.77
N ILE A 33 -8.03 -11.52 8.54
CA ILE A 33 -9.18 -12.36 8.88
C ILE A 33 -9.18 -13.61 8.01
N LEU A 34 -8.91 -13.48 6.71
CA LEU A 34 -8.85 -14.61 5.78
C LEU A 34 -7.79 -15.63 6.19
N ASN A 35 -6.58 -15.16 6.50
CA ASN A 35 -5.50 -16.01 7.00
C ASN A 35 -5.89 -16.72 8.29
N TYR A 36 -6.54 -16.01 9.23
CA TYR A 36 -7.00 -16.60 10.49
C TYR A 36 -8.08 -17.67 10.28
N LYS A 37 -9.05 -17.43 9.38
CA LYS A 37 -10.13 -18.38 9.07
C LYS A 37 -9.61 -19.63 8.36
N ARG A 38 -8.72 -19.46 7.38
CA ARG A 38 -8.16 -20.57 6.60
C ARG A 38 -7.06 -21.33 7.32
N LYS A 39 -6.45 -20.73 8.35
CA LYS A 39 -5.20 -21.22 9.00
C LYS A 39 -4.09 -21.52 7.98
N SER A 40 -4.12 -20.79 6.86
CA SER A 40 -3.26 -20.97 5.70
C SER A 40 -3.04 -19.60 5.07
N VAL A 41 -1.81 -19.33 4.67
CA VAL A 41 -1.41 -18.15 3.90
C VAL A 41 -1.16 -18.50 2.43
N VAL A 42 -1.60 -19.69 1.99
CA VAL A 42 -1.45 -20.11 0.58
C VAL A 42 -2.25 -19.18 -0.33
N GLY A 43 -1.54 -18.61 -1.31
CA GLY A 43 -2.03 -17.57 -2.23
C GLY A 43 -1.63 -16.14 -1.86
N LEU A 44 -1.15 -15.90 -0.63
CA LEU A 44 -0.63 -14.58 -0.23
C LEU A 44 0.76 -14.35 -0.85
N ASN A 45 0.96 -13.21 -1.51
CA ASN A 45 2.26 -12.86 -2.07
C ASN A 45 3.22 -12.36 -0.96
N PHE A 46 4.25 -13.16 -0.64
CA PHE A 46 5.23 -12.79 0.40
C PHE A 46 6.11 -11.61 0.01
N ASP A 47 6.36 -11.40 -1.29
CA ASP A 47 7.10 -10.22 -1.75
C ASP A 47 6.34 -8.95 -1.40
N PHE A 48 5.03 -8.94 -1.67
CA PHE A 48 4.17 -7.80 -1.34
C PHE A 48 4.22 -7.47 0.16
N LEU A 49 4.28 -8.50 1.00
CA LEU A 49 4.31 -8.34 2.44
C LEU A 49 5.63 -7.75 2.95
N VAL A 50 6.77 -8.21 2.42
CA VAL A 50 8.11 -7.67 2.75
C VAL A 50 8.28 -6.24 2.24
N LEU A 51 7.83 -5.97 0.99
CA LEU A 51 7.88 -4.63 0.41
C LEU A 51 6.98 -3.65 1.19
N ASN A 52 5.78 -4.08 1.60
CA ASN A 52 4.91 -3.27 2.47
C ASN A 52 5.53 -3.00 3.83
N MET A 53 6.15 -4.00 4.46
CA MET A 53 6.81 -3.80 5.75
C MET A 53 7.90 -2.72 5.64
N THR A 54 8.71 -2.79 4.57
CA THR A 54 9.76 -1.81 4.30
C THR A 54 9.19 -0.41 4.03
N LYS A 55 8.15 -0.31 3.19
CA LYS A 55 7.43 0.94 2.91
C LYS A 55 6.87 1.57 4.20
N HIS A 56 6.04 0.82 4.92
CA HIS A 56 5.33 1.35 6.10
C HIS A 56 6.27 1.69 7.23
N SER A 57 7.35 0.93 7.43
CA SER A 57 8.38 1.26 8.42
C SER A 57 9.10 2.57 8.06
N SER A 58 9.45 2.78 6.79
CA SER A 58 10.06 4.03 6.34
C SER A 58 9.12 5.22 6.51
N TYR A 59 7.82 5.03 6.22
CA TYR A 59 6.82 6.07 6.44
C TYR A 59 6.62 6.38 7.93
N LEU A 60 6.61 5.36 8.79
CA LEU A 60 6.53 5.53 10.24
C LEU A 60 7.74 6.27 10.79
N ILE A 61 8.96 5.92 10.36
CA ILE A 61 10.18 6.63 10.79
C ILE A 61 10.06 8.13 10.45
N TYR A 62 9.66 8.47 9.23
CA TYR A 62 9.47 9.86 8.84
C TYR A 62 8.40 10.56 9.68
N ASN A 63 7.19 10.00 9.78
CA ASN A 63 6.09 10.65 10.46
C ASN A 63 6.36 10.80 11.96
N ALA A 64 6.82 9.73 12.63
CA ALA A 64 7.11 9.78 14.06
C ALA A 64 8.25 10.75 14.37
N ALA A 65 9.34 10.72 13.57
CA ALA A 65 10.47 11.61 13.81
C ALA A 65 10.11 13.08 13.56
N MET A 66 9.40 13.40 12.48
CA MET A 66 8.93 14.76 12.19
C MET A 66 7.92 15.25 13.25
N PHE A 67 7.03 14.38 13.72
CA PHE A 67 5.97 14.73 14.66
C PHE A 67 6.48 14.90 16.10
N PHE A 68 7.42 14.08 16.56
CA PHE A 68 7.85 14.07 17.96
C PHE A 68 9.19 14.74 18.24
N SER A 69 10.11 14.83 17.27
CA SER A 69 11.47 15.34 17.53
C SER A 69 11.54 16.86 17.41
N PRO A 70 11.81 17.59 18.51
CA PRO A 70 11.95 19.05 18.45
C PRO A 70 13.12 19.50 17.57
N GLU A 71 14.19 18.70 17.51
CA GLU A 71 15.38 19.00 16.70
C GLU A 71 15.08 18.93 15.19
N ILE A 72 14.28 17.94 14.77
CA ILE A 72 13.87 17.83 13.37
C ILE A 72 12.91 18.95 13.00
N GLN A 73 11.98 19.29 13.89
CA GLN A 73 11.08 20.42 13.71
C GLN A 73 11.85 21.74 13.61
N ARG A 74 12.87 21.93 14.45
CA ARG A 74 13.79 23.08 14.37
C ARG A 74 14.45 23.16 13.00
N GLN A 75 15.06 22.07 12.51
CA GLN A 75 15.66 22.04 11.17
C GLN A 75 14.65 22.28 10.05
N TYR A 76 13.40 21.82 10.21
CA TYR A 76 12.33 22.08 9.26
C TYR A 76 12.01 23.57 9.19
N HIS A 77 11.84 24.23 10.34
CA HIS A 77 11.60 25.67 10.40
C HIS A 77 12.78 26.51 9.91
N GLU A 78 14.02 26.05 10.11
CA GLU A 78 15.21 26.69 9.52
C GLU A 78 15.20 26.64 7.99
N LYS A 79 14.71 25.53 7.43
CA LYS A 79 14.68 25.33 5.98
C LYS A 79 13.50 26.01 5.29
N TYR A 80 12.31 25.96 5.90
CA TYR A 80 11.06 26.37 5.26
C TYR A 80 10.42 27.63 5.85
N GLY A 81 10.85 28.05 7.04
CA GLY A 81 10.36 29.24 7.73
C GLY A 81 9.76 28.94 9.10
N ALA A 82 10.00 29.85 10.06
CA ALA A 82 9.50 29.71 11.44
C ALA A 82 7.97 29.87 11.58
N GLY A 83 7.32 30.48 10.58
CA GLY A 83 5.86 30.63 10.51
C GLY A 83 5.14 29.44 9.86
N GLU A 84 5.87 28.44 9.40
CA GLU A 84 5.29 27.27 8.73
C GLU A 84 4.86 26.21 9.75
N MET A 85 3.71 25.58 9.53
CA MET A 85 3.26 24.44 10.31
C MET A 85 4.03 23.17 9.93
N ILE A 86 4.19 22.26 10.89
CA ILE A 86 4.77 20.95 10.64
C ILE A 86 3.85 20.16 9.69
N PRO A 87 4.37 19.54 8.61
CA PRO A 87 3.55 19.00 7.53
C PRO A 87 3.12 17.54 7.79
N VAL A 88 3.09 17.14 9.07
CA VAL A 88 2.71 15.80 9.54
C VAL A 88 1.71 15.96 10.67
N ALA A 89 0.57 15.27 10.54
CA ALA A 89 -0.49 15.26 11.54
C ALA A 89 -0.56 13.93 12.31
N ALA A 90 -1.33 13.94 13.39
CA ALA A 90 -1.47 12.80 14.29
C ALA A 90 -2.05 11.55 13.59
N ASN A 91 -2.96 11.74 12.64
CA ASN A 91 -3.51 10.67 11.81
C ASN A 91 -2.46 10.02 10.89
N ASP A 92 -1.46 10.76 10.39
CA ASP A 92 -0.37 10.20 9.59
C ASP A 92 0.49 9.25 10.44
N VAL A 93 0.79 9.66 11.67
CA VAL A 93 1.49 8.84 12.66
C VAL A 93 0.65 7.62 13.02
N ALA A 94 -0.63 7.81 13.36
CA ALA A 94 -1.54 6.71 13.70
C ALA A 94 -1.67 5.70 12.55
N PHE A 95 -1.81 6.17 11.31
CA PHE A 95 -1.90 5.31 10.13
C PHE A 95 -0.62 4.50 9.94
N SER A 96 0.55 5.15 10.01
CA SER A 96 1.83 4.48 9.80
C SER A 96 2.14 3.44 10.89
N ILE A 97 1.81 3.71 12.16
CA ILE A 97 1.88 2.72 13.25
C ILE A 97 0.96 1.55 12.95
N HIS A 98 -0.30 1.82 12.61
CA HIS A 98 -1.29 0.79 12.32
C HIS A 98 -0.86 -0.11 11.15
N ALA A 99 -0.39 0.48 10.06
CA ALA A 99 0.06 -0.23 8.88
C ALA A 99 1.27 -1.14 9.17
N VAL A 100 2.25 -0.67 9.95
CA VAL A 100 3.39 -1.50 10.40
C VAL A 100 2.90 -2.64 11.28
N ALA A 101 2.04 -2.36 12.26
CA ALA A 101 1.54 -3.38 13.20
C ALA A 101 0.76 -4.49 12.47
N LEU A 102 -0.16 -4.14 11.57
CA LEU A 102 -0.97 -5.11 10.83
C LEU A 102 -0.14 -5.90 9.81
N THR A 103 0.86 -5.25 9.19
CA THR A 103 1.80 -5.95 8.30
C THR A 103 2.69 -6.91 9.10
N ALA A 104 3.18 -6.51 10.28
CA ALA A 104 3.95 -7.37 11.19
C ALA A 104 3.12 -8.58 11.64
N PHE A 105 1.86 -8.34 12.00
CA PHE A 105 0.93 -9.39 12.38
C PHE A 105 0.71 -10.38 11.24
N THR A 106 0.58 -9.89 10.01
CA THR A 106 0.43 -10.74 8.82
C THR A 106 1.73 -11.52 8.53
N LEU A 107 2.91 -10.92 8.74
CA LEU A 107 4.19 -11.65 8.66
C LEU A 107 4.29 -12.73 9.72
N PHE A 108 3.82 -12.46 10.94
CA PHE A 108 3.71 -13.47 11.98
C PHE A 108 2.79 -14.62 11.56
N GLN A 109 1.63 -14.33 10.94
CA GLN A 109 0.76 -15.36 10.36
C GLN A 109 1.48 -16.23 9.31
N VAL A 110 2.38 -15.66 8.51
CA VAL A 110 3.19 -16.41 7.52
C VAL A 110 4.17 -17.38 8.19
N VAL A 111 4.62 -17.09 9.41
CA VAL A 111 5.51 -17.97 10.18
C VAL A 111 4.75 -19.15 10.80
N ILE A 112 3.51 -18.94 11.26
CA ILE A 112 2.75 -19.94 12.01
C ILE A 112 1.79 -20.79 11.17
N TYR A 113 1.31 -20.28 10.03
CA TYR A 113 0.31 -20.96 9.21
C TYR A 113 0.93 -21.68 8.01
N GLU A 114 0.13 -22.57 7.40
CA GLU A 114 0.54 -23.30 6.21
C GLU A 114 0.83 -22.32 5.06
N ARG A 115 2.06 -22.39 4.52
CA ARG A 115 2.55 -21.54 3.43
C ARG A 115 2.83 -22.28 2.12
N GLY A 116 2.68 -23.60 2.11
CA GLY A 116 3.10 -24.45 1.00
C GLY A 116 4.55 -24.23 0.60
N ASN A 117 4.82 -24.17 -0.71
CA ASN A 117 6.15 -23.95 -1.28
C ASN A 117 6.46 -22.47 -1.61
N GLN A 118 5.61 -21.53 -1.18
CA GLN A 118 5.80 -20.11 -1.46
C GLN A 118 7.01 -19.56 -0.69
N LYS A 119 7.83 -18.76 -1.38
CA LYS A 119 9.03 -18.13 -0.84
C LYS A 119 9.10 -16.69 -1.33
N VAL A 120 9.80 -15.85 -0.56
CA VAL A 120 10.17 -14.51 -1.02
C VAL A 120 11.11 -14.66 -2.22
N SER A 121 10.84 -13.91 -3.29
CA SER A 121 11.66 -13.93 -4.48
C SER A 121 13.04 -13.32 -4.22
N LYS A 122 14.04 -13.77 -4.99
CA LYS A 122 15.38 -13.20 -4.94
C LYS A 122 15.36 -11.70 -5.28
N THR A 123 14.52 -11.30 -6.23
CA THR A 123 14.34 -9.88 -6.61
C THR A 123 13.86 -9.04 -5.44
N CYS A 124 12.83 -9.49 -4.72
CA CYS A 124 12.35 -8.79 -3.53
C CYS A 124 13.42 -8.72 -2.43
N GLY A 125 14.17 -9.81 -2.22
CA GLY A 125 15.31 -9.85 -1.31
C GLY A 125 16.39 -8.83 -1.66
N VAL A 126 16.77 -8.72 -2.94
CA VAL A 126 17.76 -7.74 -3.42
C VAL A 126 17.25 -6.31 -3.25
N ILE A 127 16.00 -6.02 -3.62
CA ILE A 127 15.40 -4.68 -3.43
C ILE A 127 15.44 -4.30 -1.95
N THR A 128 15.00 -5.19 -1.07
CA THR A 128 14.97 -4.95 0.38
C THR A 128 16.39 -4.74 0.93
N ALA A 129 17.36 -5.54 0.50
CA ALA A 129 18.76 -5.39 0.91
C ALA A 129 19.35 -4.03 0.46
N ILE A 130 19.08 -3.60 -0.78
CA ILE A 130 19.51 -2.29 -1.28
C ILE A 130 18.92 -1.16 -0.42
N VAL A 131 17.63 -1.22 -0.10
CA VAL A 131 16.98 -0.21 0.75
C VAL A 131 17.60 -0.17 2.15
N LEU A 132 17.82 -1.33 2.77
CA LEU A 132 18.43 -1.42 4.10
C LEU A 132 19.87 -0.89 4.12
N VAL A 133 20.69 -1.28 3.13
CA VAL A 133 22.07 -0.78 3.00
C VAL A 133 22.07 0.73 2.80
N SER A 134 21.20 1.24 1.93
CA SER A 134 21.09 2.69 1.67
C SER A 134 20.67 3.45 2.92
N ALA A 135 19.73 2.92 3.70
CA ALA A 135 19.32 3.51 4.98
C ALA A 135 20.49 3.55 5.98
N VAL A 136 21.28 2.48 6.11
CA VAL A 136 22.47 2.45 6.98
C VAL A 136 23.50 3.50 6.53
N VAL A 137 23.78 3.59 5.23
CA VAL A 137 24.70 4.59 4.68
C VAL A 137 24.19 6.01 4.98
N CYS A 138 22.91 6.30 4.78
CA CYS A 138 22.33 7.60 5.09
C CYS A 138 22.42 7.95 6.58
N VAL A 139 22.25 6.98 7.49
CA VAL A 139 22.46 7.21 8.93
C VAL A 139 23.91 7.59 9.23
N ILE A 140 24.88 6.85 8.66
CA ILE A 140 26.31 7.13 8.84
C ILE A 140 26.68 8.53 8.31
N LEU A 141 26.09 8.95 7.19
CA LEU A 141 26.34 10.28 6.61
C LEU A 141 25.65 11.42 7.40
N ALA A 142 24.44 11.18 7.91
CA ALA A 142 23.68 12.19 8.65
C ALA A 142 24.25 12.45 10.05
N TRP A 143 24.87 11.43 10.67
CA TRP A 143 25.31 11.48 12.06
C TRP A 143 26.33 12.59 12.37
N PRO A 144 27.44 12.77 11.63
CA PRO A 144 28.44 13.79 11.94
C PRO A 144 27.90 15.22 11.77
N HIS A 145 27.03 15.41 10.77
CA HIS A 145 26.48 16.72 10.41
C HIS A 145 25.14 17.03 11.10
N HIS A 146 24.65 16.14 11.98
CA HIS A 146 23.35 16.26 12.64
C HIS A 146 22.19 16.54 11.66
N SER A 147 22.28 16.03 10.43
CA SER A 147 21.34 16.34 9.33
C SER A 147 20.10 15.46 9.39
N TRP A 148 19.37 15.52 10.50
CA TRP A 148 18.24 14.64 10.81
C TRP A 148 17.06 14.85 9.87
N LEU A 149 16.75 16.09 9.51
CA LEU A 149 15.68 16.38 8.54
C LEU A 149 15.96 15.71 7.18
N TRP A 150 17.20 15.82 6.70
CA TRP A 150 17.63 15.18 5.45
C TRP A 150 17.50 13.66 5.52
N LEU A 151 17.92 13.05 6.63
CA LEU A 151 17.81 11.61 6.85
C LEU A 151 16.35 11.13 6.79
N ILE A 152 15.44 11.81 7.47
CA ILE A 152 14.02 11.40 7.45
C ILE A 152 13.36 11.66 6.09
N SER A 153 13.76 12.71 5.36
CA SER A 153 13.32 12.93 3.98
C SER A 153 13.75 11.80 3.03
N PHE A 154 14.89 11.16 3.29
CA PHE A 154 15.30 9.96 2.56
C PHE A 154 14.34 8.78 2.83
N PHE A 155 13.97 8.52 4.08
CA PHE A 155 12.94 7.50 4.41
C PHE A 155 11.58 7.82 3.78
N ASN A 156 11.20 9.10 3.73
CA ASN A 156 9.99 9.56 3.05
C ASN A 156 10.05 9.31 1.54
N THR A 157 11.23 9.32 0.93
CA THR A 157 11.43 8.99 -0.50
C THR A 157 11.36 7.48 -0.73
N ILE A 158 11.93 6.66 0.17
CA ILE A 158 11.83 5.20 0.09
C ILE A 158 10.38 4.75 -0.03
N GLN A 159 9.46 5.27 0.80
CA GLN A 159 8.07 4.81 0.76
C GLN A 159 7.35 5.10 -0.57
N VAL A 160 7.72 6.18 -1.27
CA VAL A 160 7.18 6.56 -2.58
C VAL A 160 7.68 5.58 -3.63
N ILE A 161 9.00 5.38 -3.69
CA ILE A 161 9.64 4.42 -4.61
C ILE A 161 9.04 3.01 -4.42
N MET A 162 8.86 2.58 -3.17
CA MET A 162 8.29 1.26 -2.87
C MET A 162 6.82 1.14 -3.30
N THR A 163 6.08 2.24 -3.35
CA THR A 163 4.70 2.26 -3.88
C THR A 163 4.71 2.07 -5.39
N ALA A 164 5.52 2.84 -6.11
CA ALA A 164 5.69 2.70 -7.56
C ALA A 164 6.16 1.28 -7.97
N ILE A 165 7.14 0.71 -7.26
CA ILE A 165 7.64 -0.66 -7.50
C ILE A 165 6.52 -1.70 -7.39
N LYS A 166 5.47 -1.45 -6.60
CA LYS A 166 4.35 -2.37 -6.44
C LYS A 166 3.26 -2.13 -7.50
N TYR A 167 2.92 -0.88 -7.75
CA TYR A 167 1.80 -0.54 -8.63
C TYR A 167 2.13 -0.71 -10.12
N ILE A 168 3.36 -0.39 -10.54
CA ILE A 168 3.76 -0.52 -11.95
C ILE A 168 3.69 -1.98 -12.44
N PRO A 169 4.28 -2.98 -11.75
CA PRO A 169 4.17 -4.37 -12.19
C PRO A 169 2.73 -4.87 -12.18
N GLN A 170 1.91 -4.46 -11.21
CA GLN A 170 0.51 -4.86 -11.16
C GLN A 170 -0.27 -4.30 -12.37
N ALA A 171 -0.09 -3.02 -12.69
CA ALA A 171 -0.70 -2.38 -13.85
C ALA A 171 -0.32 -3.09 -15.16
N PHE A 172 0.97 -3.44 -15.30
CA PHE A 172 1.46 -4.18 -16.45
C PHE A 172 0.93 -5.61 -16.50
N MET A 173 0.87 -6.31 -15.36
CA MET A 173 0.32 -7.66 -15.26
C MET A 173 -1.15 -7.71 -15.68
N ASN A 174 -1.97 -6.77 -15.19
CA ASN A 174 -3.36 -6.64 -15.59
C ASN A 174 -3.46 -6.41 -17.12
N PHE A 175 -2.63 -5.52 -17.67
CA PHE A 175 -2.59 -5.26 -19.11
C PHE A 175 -2.18 -6.49 -19.93
N ARG A 176 -1.19 -7.27 -19.47
CA ARG A 176 -0.69 -8.46 -20.16
C ARG A 176 -1.67 -9.63 -20.07
N ARG A 177 -2.30 -9.84 -18.91
CA ARG A 177 -3.27 -10.92 -18.67
C ARG A 177 -4.65 -10.62 -19.26
N LYS A 178 -4.96 -9.35 -19.53
CA LYS A 178 -6.29 -8.89 -19.96
C LYS A 178 -7.39 -9.31 -18.97
N SER A 179 -7.03 -9.44 -17.69
CA SER A 179 -7.90 -9.86 -16.61
C SER A 179 -7.48 -9.17 -15.32
N THR A 180 -8.47 -8.84 -14.52
CA THR A 180 -8.32 -8.27 -13.17
C THR A 180 -8.87 -9.23 -12.11
N VAL A 181 -8.99 -10.52 -12.42
CA VAL A 181 -9.40 -11.54 -11.43
C VAL A 181 -8.23 -11.80 -10.47
N GLY A 182 -8.51 -11.83 -9.16
CA GLY A 182 -7.54 -12.17 -8.11
C GLY A 182 -7.21 -11.07 -7.10
N TRP A 183 -7.90 -9.92 -7.14
CA TRP A 183 -7.78 -8.82 -6.17
C TRP A 183 -9.16 -8.24 -5.82
N SER A 184 -9.26 -7.61 -4.64
CA SER A 184 -10.47 -6.94 -4.19
C SER A 184 -10.51 -5.52 -4.77
N ILE A 185 -11.41 -5.27 -5.72
CA ILE A 185 -11.65 -3.91 -6.24
C ILE A 185 -12.11 -2.94 -5.13
N GLY A 186 -12.80 -3.46 -4.11
CA GLY A 186 -13.21 -2.67 -2.94
C GLY A 186 -12.02 -2.06 -2.18
N ASN A 187 -10.87 -2.76 -2.13
CA ASN A 187 -9.66 -2.21 -1.52
C ASN A 187 -9.10 -1.05 -2.33
N ILE A 188 -9.17 -1.10 -3.66
CA ILE A 188 -8.73 -0.02 -4.56
C ILE A 188 -9.63 1.20 -4.42
N LEU A 189 -10.95 1.01 -4.29
CA LEU A 189 -11.87 2.12 -4.04
C LEU A 189 -11.61 2.80 -2.70
N LEU A 190 -11.33 2.02 -1.64
CA LEU A 190 -10.96 2.57 -0.34
C LEU A 190 -9.59 3.27 -0.38
N ASP A 191 -8.62 2.75 -1.13
CA ASP A 191 -7.31 3.37 -1.34
C ASP A 191 -7.45 4.73 -2.04
N LEU A 192 -8.27 4.81 -3.08
CA LEU A 192 -8.56 6.05 -3.80
C LEU A 192 -9.21 7.11 -2.89
N VAL A 193 -10.21 6.71 -2.09
CA VAL A 193 -10.86 7.60 -1.12
C VAL A 193 -9.84 8.11 -0.11
N GLY A 194 -9.01 7.23 0.45
CA GLY A 194 -7.93 7.62 1.35
C GLY A 194 -6.94 8.59 0.70
N GLY A 195 -6.51 8.33 -0.54
CA GLY A 195 -5.59 9.17 -1.31
C GLY A 195 -6.14 10.58 -1.57
N LEU A 196 -7.40 10.67 -1.99
CA LEU A 196 -8.10 11.94 -2.24
C LEU A 196 -8.28 12.76 -0.95
N LEU A 197 -8.73 12.12 0.13
CA LEU A 197 -8.92 12.79 1.42
C LEU A 197 -7.59 13.24 2.02
N ASN A 198 -6.53 12.44 1.87
CA ASN A 198 -5.20 12.79 2.33
C ASN A 198 -4.61 13.99 1.56
N PHE A 199 -4.84 14.04 0.23
CA PHE A 199 -4.48 15.20 -0.58
C PHE A 199 -5.31 16.43 -0.20
N GLY A 200 -6.62 16.26 0.00
CA GLY A 200 -7.52 17.32 0.46
C GLY A 200 -7.11 17.90 1.81
N GLN A 201 -6.70 17.07 2.76
CA GLN A 201 -6.15 17.50 4.05
C GLN A 201 -4.94 18.43 3.83
N MET A 202 -4.01 18.07 2.94
CA MET A 202 -2.86 18.93 2.64
C MET A 202 -3.23 20.26 2.00
N SER A 203 -4.23 20.24 1.11
CA SER A 203 -4.79 21.44 0.48
C SER A 203 -5.40 22.39 1.51
N VAL A 204 -6.17 21.88 2.49
CA VAL A 204 -6.79 22.70 3.54
C VAL A 204 -5.75 23.45 4.37
N GLN A 205 -4.68 22.77 4.78
CA GLN A 205 -3.59 23.43 5.51
C GLN A 205 -2.89 24.49 4.65
N SER A 206 -2.67 24.22 3.36
CA SER A 206 -2.04 25.18 2.45
C SER A 206 -2.92 26.42 2.21
N ILE A 207 -4.24 26.24 2.19
CA ILE A 207 -5.23 27.32 2.10
C ILE A 207 -5.18 28.19 3.37
N ASP A 208 -5.16 27.58 4.55
CA ASP A 208 -5.12 28.32 5.83
C ASP A 208 -3.82 29.12 5.98
N GLN A 209 -2.68 28.54 5.60
CA GLN A 209 -1.37 29.17 5.73
C GLN A 209 -1.00 30.10 4.56
N HIS A 210 -1.81 30.18 3.51
CA HIS A 210 -1.51 30.92 2.27
C HIS A 210 -0.15 30.58 1.63
N THR A 211 0.27 29.32 1.75
CA THR A 211 1.58 28.83 1.31
C THR A 211 1.48 27.38 0.84
N LEU A 212 2.32 26.99 -0.11
CA LEU A 212 2.40 25.61 -0.61
C LEU A 212 3.50 24.79 0.09
N VAL A 213 4.15 25.35 1.12
CA VAL A 213 5.20 24.67 1.88
C VAL A 213 4.77 23.29 2.34
N ASN A 214 3.52 23.10 2.75
CA ASN A 214 3.04 21.78 3.17
C ASN A 214 3.22 20.70 2.08
N PHE A 215 3.03 21.03 0.80
CA PHE A 215 3.16 20.08 -0.31
C PHE A 215 4.60 19.64 -0.56
N TYR A 216 5.56 20.57 -0.58
CA TYR A 216 6.96 20.24 -0.87
C TYR A 216 7.82 19.99 0.40
N GLY A 217 7.36 20.48 1.56
CA GLY A 217 7.90 20.17 2.89
C GLY A 217 7.61 18.74 3.32
N ASN A 218 6.51 18.15 2.82
CA ASN A 218 6.24 16.71 2.89
C ASN A 218 5.98 16.14 1.49
N ILE A 219 7.00 16.21 0.63
CA ILE A 219 6.91 15.78 -0.76
C ILE A 219 6.47 14.32 -0.91
N GLY A 220 6.86 13.43 0.00
CA GLY A 220 6.48 12.02 -0.11
C GLY A 220 5.02 11.77 0.21
N LYS A 221 4.38 12.53 1.11
CA LYS A 221 2.92 12.45 1.30
C LYS A 221 2.18 12.96 0.06
N THR A 222 2.67 14.05 -0.54
CA THR A 222 2.15 14.58 -1.81
C THR A 222 2.25 13.55 -2.94
N LEU A 223 3.45 13.03 -3.18
CA LEU A 223 3.72 12.04 -4.24
C LEU A 223 2.94 10.75 -3.99
N LEU A 224 2.87 10.28 -2.74
CA LEU A 224 2.07 9.10 -2.39
C LEU A 224 0.60 9.30 -2.76
N SER A 225 -0.01 10.43 -2.39
CA SER A 225 -1.40 10.72 -2.73
C SER A 225 -1.62 10.79 -4.25
N LEU A 226 -0.69 11.39 -5.00
CA LEU A 226 -0.77 11.47 -6.46
C LEU A 226 -0.61 10.10 -7.13
N GLU A 227 0.35 9.28 -6.67
CA GLU A 227 0.56 7.93 -7.16
C GLU A 227 -0.66 7.05 -6.91
N VAL A 228 -1.22 7.08 -5.69
CA VAL A 228 -2.43 6.34 -5.34
C VAL A 228 -3.59 6.73 -6.26
N VAL A 229 -3.89 8.02 -6.38
CA VAL A 229 -4.98 8.49 -7.26
C VAL A 229 -4.75 8.05 -8.71
N PHE A 230 -3.53 8.20 -9.23
CA PHE A 230 -3.21 7.82 -10.60
C PHE A 230 -3.38 6.32 -10.85
N PHE A 231 -2.77 5.47 -10.01
CA PHE A 231 -2.82 4.02 -10.19
C PHE A 231 -4.19 3.45 -9.89
N ASP A 232 -4.91 3.96 -8.90
CA ASP A 232 -6.25 3.47 -8.58
C ASP A 232 -7.25 3.79 -9.68
N VAL A 233 -7.19 4.99 -10.26
CA VAL A 233 -8.00 5.32 -11.46
C VAL A 233 -7.65 4.38 -12.61
N LEU A 234 -6.37 4.13 -12.86
CA LEU A 234 -5.93 3.17 -13.88
C LEU A 234 -6.49 1.77 -13.61
N PHE A 235 -6.46 1.33 -12.35
CA PHE A 235 -6.96 0.03 -11.89
C PHE A 235 -8.48 -0.11 -12.03
N ILE A 236 -9.23 0.95 -11.71
CA ILE A 236 -10.68 1.03 -11.90
C ILE A 236 -11.03 0.95 -13.39
N ILE A 237 -10.30 1.68 -14.25
CA ILE A 237 -10.47 1.62 -15.71
C ILE A 237 -10.16 0.21 -16.22
N GLN A 238 -9.07 -0.41 -15.75
CA GLN A 238 -8.73 -1.78 -16.12
C GLN A 238 -9.82 -2.78 -15.71
N HIS A 239 -10.43 -2.62 -14.53
CA HIS A 239 -11.41 -3.56 -14.01
C HIS A 239 -12.80 -3.41 -14.64
N TYR A 240 -13.33 -2.19 -14.73
CA TYR A 240 -14.71 -1.97 -15.20
C TYR A 240 -14.84 -1.67 -16.69
N VAL A 241 -13.81 -1.11 -17.32
CA VAL A 241 -13.89 -0.66 -18.73
C VAL A 241 -13.15 -1.61 -19.66
N LEU A 242 -11.89 -1.94 -19.37
CA LEU A 242 -11.05 -2.71 -20.29
C LEU A 242 -11.22 -4.22 -20.15
N TYR A 243 -11.30 -4.72 -18.91
CA TYR A 243 -11.35 -6.15 -18.59
C TYR A 243 -12.51 -6.50 -17.65
N PRO A 244 -13.77 -6.19 -18.04
CA PRO A 244 -14.94 -6.49 -17.22
C PRO A 244 -15.05 -8.00 -16.98
N VAL A 245 -15.22 -8.38 -15.72
CA VAL A 245 -15.46 -9.77 -15.33
C VAL A 245 -16.84 -10.17 -15.83
N LYS A 246 -16.93 -11.22 -16.66
CA LYS A 246 -18.22 -11.80 -17.05
C LYS A 246 -18.79 -12.57 -15.86
N GLU A 247 -20.09 -12.42 -15.58
CA GLU A 247 -20.75 -12.98 -14.38
C GLU A 247 -20.51 -14.50 -14.19
N ASP A 248 -20.30 -15.26 -15.27
CA ASP A 248 -20.00 -16.70 -15.25
C ASP A 248 -18.69 -17.08 -14.53
N GLU A 249 -17.75 -16.16 -14.33
CA GLU A 249 -16.47 -16.42 -13.64
C GLU A 249 -16.45 -15.96 -12.17
N SER A 250 -17.53 -15.36 -11.67
CA SER A 250 -17.61 -14.75 -10.34
C SER A 250 -18.10 -15.68 -9.24
N SER A 251 -18.58 -16.88 -9.59
CA SER A 251 -18.96 -17.89 -8.60
C SER A 251 -17.71 -18.62 -8.09
N PRO A 252 -17.48 -18.71 -6.77
CA PRO A 252 -16.57 -19.71 -6.25
C PRO A 252 -17.25 -21.05 -6.45
N THR A 253 -17.03 -21.68 -7.60
CA THR A 253 -17.44 -23.06 -7.84
C THR A 253 -16.73 -23.89 -6.78
N ILE A 254 -17.47 -24.28 -5.75
CA ILE A 254 -17.16 -25.47 -4.96
C ILE A 254 -17.33 -26.62 -5.94
N ALA A 255 -16.33 -26.84 -6.78
CA ALA A 255 -16.25 -27.97 -7.69
C ALA A 255 -15.79 -29.16 -6.85
N SER A 256 -16.70 -29.71 -6.06
CA SER A 256 -16.73 -31.15 -5.86
C SER A 256 -17.21 -31.77 -7.17
N GLU A 257 -16.29 -32.19 -8.04
CA GLU A 257 -16.62 -33.21 -9.04
C GLU A 257 -15.54 -34.29 -9.08
N PRO A 258 -15.94 -35.57 -9.04
CA PRO A 258 -15.03 -36.70 -9.05
C PRO A 258 -14.48 -36.91 -10.46
N ILE A 259 -13.22 -37.33 -10.54
CA ILE A 259 -12.56 -37.72 -11.78
C ILE A 259 -13.31 -38.92 -12.38
N ILE A 260 -14.09 -38.71 -13.44
CA ILE A 260 -14.50 -39.77 -14.35
C ILE A 260 -13.87 -39.47 -15.71
N ALA A 261 -13.00 -40.39 -16.12
CA ALA A 261 -12.20 -40.36 -17.34
C ALA A 261 -13.09 -40.33 -18.61
N PRO A 262 -12.61 -39.75 -19.72
CA PRO A 262 -13.38 -39.68 -20.96
C PRO A 262 -13.43 -41.04 -21.69
N PHE A 263 -14.65 -41.40 -22.06
CA PHE A 263 -15.04 -42.54 -22.87
C PHE A 263 -14.29 -42.60 -24.21
N ILE A 264 -13.62 -43.73 -24.47
CA ILE A 264 -13.30 -44.21 -25.81
C ILE A 264 -14.52 -44.99 -26.31
N LYS A 265 -15.12 -44.55 -27.43
CA LYS A 265 -16.21 -45.25 -28.12
C LYS A 265 -15.71 -46.60 -28.66
N PRO A 266 -16.40 -47.74 -28.44
CA PRO A 266 -16.23 -48.93 -29.26
C PRO A 266 -17.02 -48.77 -30.57
N THR A 267 -16.36 -49.13 -31.67
CA THR A 267 -16.90 -49.19 -33.02
C THR A 267 -17.99 -50.26 -33.10
N ASP A 268 -19.10 -49.93 -33.78
CA ASP A 268 -20.25 -50.79 -34.00
C ASP A 268 -19.87 -52.12 -34.68
N LYS A 269 -20.34 -53.23 -34.10
CA LYS A 269 -20.54 -54.51 -34.81
C LYS A 269 -21.99 -54.57 -35.29
N PRO A 270 -22.24 -55.09 -36.50
CA PRO A 270 -23.47 -55.83 -36.78
C PRO A 270 -23.26 -57.33 -36.54
N GLN A 271 -24.23 -57.96 -35.87
CA GLN A 271 -24.43 -59.41 -35.73
C GLN A 271 -24.82 -60.04 -37.09
N SER A 272 -24.12 -61.12 -37.48
CA SER A 272 -24.60 -62.53 -37.60
C SER A 272 -25.22 -62.87 -38.97
N PRO A 273 -25.46 -64.14 -39.36
CA PRO A 273 -25.17 -65.43 -38.71
C PRO A 273 -24.47 -66.44 -39.64
N ASP A 274 -24.40 -67.70 -39.16
CA ASP A 274 -24.39 -68.95 -39.94
C ASP A 274 -23.12 -69.83 -39.95
N VAL A 275 -23.34 -71.00 -39.32
CA VAL A 275 -22.74 -72.33 -39.49
C VAL A 275 -21.47 -72.64 -38.71
#